data_AF-D6WSN0-F1
#
_entry.id   AF-D6WSN0-F1
#
_cell.length_a   1.000
_cell.length_b   1.000
_cell.length_c   1.000
_cell.angle_alpha   90.00
_cell.angle_beta   90.00
_cell.angle_gamma   90.00
#
_symmetry.space_group_name_H-M   'P 1'
#
loop_
_entity.id
_entity.type
_entity.pdbx_description
1 polymer ?
#
loop_
_entity_poly.entity_id
_entity_poly.type
_entity_poly.pdbx_seq_one_letter_code
_entity_poly.pdbx_strand_id
1 'polypeptide(L)'
;MTKINTNASSVQKTSASSKNKSKEPDVIRGKPKSGRFWKNEKKKFSSIIKTRGIRSSFEKKQVLRQELKRIKDASRAIKAAKDEEKEQKKQRRRENLKRQEENRKKSEIVQVITNTSKIKKMKKKQLRYIEKRDTVKM
;
A
#
# COMPACT_ATOMS: atom_id res chain seq x y z
N MET A 1 -15.76 43.87 -24.93
CA MET A 1 -15.65 42.80 -25.96
C MET A 1 -14.79 43.31 -27.11
N THR A 2 -13.49 43.13 -27.04
CA THR A 2 -12.54 43.61 -28.04
C THR A 2 -12.25 42.52 -29.05
N LYS A 3 -12.76 42.70 -30.28
CA LYS A 3 -12.46 41.84 -31.43
C LYS A 3 -11.05 42.17 -31.93
N ILE A 4 -10.15 41.19 -31.89
CA ILE A 4 -8.88 41.23 -32.62
C ILE A 4 -9.00 40.17 -33.71
N ASN A 5 -9.05 40.64 -34.95
CA ASN A 5 -8.99 39.81 -36.14
C ASN A 5 -7.76 40.26 -36.92
N THR A 6 -6.74 39.42 -37.03
CA THR A 6 -5.70 39.57 -38.04
C THR A 6 -5.14 38.20 -38.39
N ASN A 7 -5.52 37.77 -39.60
CA ASN A 7 -4.93 36.69 -40.38
C ASN A 7 -3.40 36.73 -40.34
N ALA A 8 -2.79 35.56 -40.15
CA ALA A 8 -1.41 35.33 -40.55
C ALA A 8 -1.24 33.90 -41.08
N SER A 9 -1.18 33.81 -42.40
CA SER A 9 -0.42 32.84 -43.19
C SER A 9 -0.69 31.34 -42.96
N SER A 10 -1.60 30.81 -43.77
CA SER A 10 -1.53 29.43 -44.27
C SER A 10 -0.21 29.24 -45.02
N VAL A 11 0.81 28.73 -44.32
CA VAL A 11 2.05 28.29 -44.96
C VAL A 11 1.79 26.89 -45.50
N GLN A 12 1.49 26.85 -46.80
CA GLN A 12 1.53 25.63 -47.61
C GLN A 12 2.93 25.02 -47.51
N LYS A 13 3.07 23.93 -46.74
CA LYS A 13 4.31 23.15 -46.74
C LYS A 13 4.36 22.33 -48.03
N THR A 14 5.20 22.80 -48.94
CA THR A 14 5.66 22.08 -50.12
C THR A 14 6.11 20.67 -49.76
N SER A 15 5.39 19.67 -50.27
CA SER A 15 5.76 18.26 -50.23
C SER A 15 6.98 18.03 -51.14
N ALA A 16 8.18 17.91 -50.55
CA ALA A 16 9.37 17.57 -51.30
C ALA A 16 10.18 16.47 -50.59
N SER A 17 10.43 15.40 -51.35
CA SER A 17 11.38 14.30 -51.13
C SER A 17 10.97 13.21 -50.12
N SER A 18 10.01 12.37 -50.52
CA SER A 18 9.91 11.00 -50.00
C SER A 18 11.13 10.19 -50.46
N LYS A 19 12.16 10.09 -49.61
CA LYS A 19 13.20 9.08 -49.79
C LYS A 19 12.56 7.70 -49.68
N ASN A 20 12.45 7.02 -50.82
CA ASN A 20 12.06 5.62 -50.96
C ASN A 20 12.98 4.76 -50.08
N LYS A 21 12.54 4.46 -48.85
CA LYS A 21 12.99 3.26 -48.15
C LYS A 21 12.09 2.15 -48.62
N SER A 22 12.63 1.28 -49.47
CA SER A 22 12.02 -0.01 -49.77
C SER A 22 11.59 -0.65 -48.45
N LYS A 23 10.27 -0.74 -48.23
CA LYS A 23 9.73 -1.55 -47.14
C LYS A 23 10.11 -2.98 -47.51
N GLU A 24 11.10 -3.56 -46.83
CA GLU A 24 11.28 -5.01 -46.92
C GLU A 24 9.92 -5.68 -46.61
N PRO A 25 9.55 -6.76 -47.31
CA PRO A 25 8.27 -7.40 -47.08
C PRO A 25 8.19 -7.80 -45.60
N ASP A 26 7.13 -7.35 -44.92
CA ASP A 26 6.81 -7.79 -43.56
C ASP A 26 6.47 -9.28 -43.66
N VAL A 27 7.48 -10.14 -43.50
CA VAL A 27 7.30 -11.58 -43.56
C VAL A 27 6.44 -11.96 -42.35
N ILE A 28 5.17 -12.26 -42.59
CA ILE A 28 4.23 -12.70 -41.55
C ILE A 28 4.72 -14.07 -41.05
N ARG A 29 5.43 -14.07 -39.93
CA ARG A 29 5.93 -15.29 -39.28
C ARG A 29 4.83 -15.98 -38.49
N GLY A 30 4.81 -17.32 -38.54
CA GLY A 30 3.92 -18.16 -37.74
C GLY A 30 4.28 -18.22 -36.25
N LYS A 31 3.40 -18.83 -35.45
CA LYS A 31 3.65 -19.07 -34.02
C LYS A 31 4.86 -20.00 -33.84
N PRO A 32 5.72 -19.77 -32.83
CA PRO A 32 6.86 -20.66 -32.56
C PRO A 32 6.35 -22.08 -32.24
N LYS A 33 7.03 -23.11 -32.76
CA LYS A 33 6.64 -24.53 -32.61
C LYS A 33 6.38 -24.94 -31.15
N SER A 34 7.08 -24.33 -30.20
CA SER A 34 6.91 -24.62 -28.76
C SER A 34 5.83 -23.79 -28.05
N GLY A 35 5.11 -22.87 -28.73
CA GLY A 35 4.05 -22.03 -28.16
C GLY A 35 4.47 -20.98 -27.10
N ARG A 36 5.70 -21.05 -26.59
CA ARG A 36 6.24 -20.16 -25.55
C ARG A 36 6.42 -18.73 -26.06
N PHE A 37 5.70 -17.78 -25.46
CA PHE A 37 5.70 -16.36 -25.83
C PHE A 37 7.08 -15.66 -25.68
N TRP A 38 7.98 -16.20 -24.86
CA TRP A 38 9.34 -15.64 -24.69
C TRP A 38 10.32 -16.06 -25.78
N LYS A 39 9.92 -16.95 -26.70
CA LYS A 39 10.72 -17.35 -27.87
C LYS A 39 10.36 -16.53 -29.12
N ASN A 40 9.92 -15.29 -28.95
CA ASN A 40 9.68 -14.37 -30.06
C ASN A 40 11.00 -13.92 -30.70
N GLU A 41 10.94 -13.44 -31.95
CA GLU A 41 12.11 -12.97 -32.70
C GLU A 41 12.82 -11.82 -31.95
N LYS A 42 14.12 -12.00 -31.73
CA LYS A 42 14.95 -10.95 -31.14
C LYS A 42 15.23 -9.89 -32.22
N LYS A 43 14.78 -8.67 -31.99
CA LYS A 43 15.15 -7.54 -32.87
C LYS A 43 16.63 -7.20 -32.70
N LYS A 44 17.33 -6.91 -33.80
CA LYS A 44 18.73 -6.46 -33.78
C LYS A 44 18.84 -5.13 -33.00
N PHE A 45 19.90 -4.92 -32.22
CA PHE A 45 20.12 -3.66 -31.48
C PHE A 45 20.17 -2.41 -32.39
N SER A 46 20.48 -2.57 -33.68
CA SER A 46 20.46 -1.52 -34.70
C SER A 46 19.04 -1.08 -35.09
N SER A 47 18.01 -1.90 -34.85
CA SER A 47 16.61 -1.54 -35.08
C SER A 47 16.06 -0.54 -34.05
N ILE A 48 16.76 -0.38 -32.92
CA ILE A 48 16.42 0.64 -31.92
C ILE A 48 16.83 2.00 -32.50
N ILE A 49 15.83 2.81 -32.81
CA ILE A 49 16.01 4.18 -33.28
C ILE A 49 16.58 5.00 -32.11
N LYS A 50 17.89 5.23 -32.08
CA LYS A 50 18.59 6.04 -31.07
C LYS A 50 18.56 7.54 -31.42
N THR A 51 17.41 8.09 -31.81
CA THR A 51 17.31 9.52 -32.15
C THR A 51 17.55 10.40 -30.92
N ARG A 52 18.07 11.61 -31.14
CA ARG A 52 18.32 12.57 -30.04
C ARG A 52 17.05 13.01 -29.31
N GLY A 53 15.88 12.93 -29.95
CA GLY A 53 14.59 13.27 -29.33
C GLY A 53 14.10 12.30 -28.24
N ILE A 54 14.61 11.07 -28.21
CA ILE A 54 14.24 10.07 -27.19
C ILE A 54 15.06 10.26 -25.89
N ARG A 55 16.22 10.94 -25.98
CA ARG A 55 17.06 11.23 -24.82
C ARG A 55 16.54 12.47 -24.12
N SER A 56 16.05 12.30 -22.89
CA SER A 56 15.75 13.44 -22.02
C SER A 56 17.03 14.19 -21.65
N SER A 57 16.96 15.52 -21.64
CA SER A 57 18.04 16.38 -21.15
C SER A 57 18.28 16.14 -19.66
N PHE A 58 19.48 16.49 -19.18
CA PHE A 58 19.85 16.31 -17.78
C PHE A 58 18.90 17.07 -16.84
N GLU A 59 18.54 18.31 -17.19
CA GLU A 59 17.58 19.13 -16.44
C GLU A 59 16.22 18.44 -16.27
N LYS A 60 15.66 17.89 -17.37
CA LYS A 60 14.40 17.14 -17.31
C LYS A 60 14.51 15.93 -16.38
N LYS A 61 15.66 15.25 -16.36
CA LYS A 61 15.89 14.15 -15.42
C LYS A 61 15.98 14.63 -13.97
N GLN A 62 16.60 15.79 -13.72
CA GLN A 62 16.67 16.36 -12.37
C GLN A 62 15.28 16.76 -11.85
N VAL A 63 14.47 17.42 -12.69
CA VAL A 63 13.09 17.76 -12.34
C VAL A 63 12.29 16.50 -12.01
N LEU A 64 12.37 15.45 -12.83
CA LEU A 64 11.70 14.18 -12.56
C LEU A 64 12.17 13.51 -11.26
N ARG A 65 13.48 13.57 -10.96
CA ARG A 65 14.03 13.03 -9.69
C ARG A 65 13.50 13.79 -8.48
N GLN A 66 13.45 15.12 -8.56
CA GLN A 66 12.92 15.96 -7.49
C GLN A 66 11.43 15.69 -7.27
N GLU A 67 10.66 15.57 -8.35
CA GLU A 67 9.22 15.30 -8.26
C GLU A 67 8.94 13.91 -7.66
N LEU A 68 9.67 12.88 -8.12
CA LEU A 68 9.59 11.55 -7.53
C LEU A 68 9.95 11.54 -6.04
N LYS A 69 10.94 12.36 -5.62
CA LYS A 69 11.31 12.50 -4.22
C LYS A 69 10.15 13.10 -3.42
N ARG A 70 9.58 14.22 -3.88
CA ARG A 70 8.42 14.88 -3.23
C ARG A 70 7.24 13.93 -3.06
N ILE A 71 6.87 13.20 -4.12
CA ILE A 71 5.76 12.24 -4.09
C ILE A 71 6.03 11.13 -3.07
N LYS A 72 7.25 10.59 -3.04
CA LYS A 72 7.63 9.54 -2.08
C LYS A 72 7.59 10.04 -0.65
N ASP A 73 8.09 11.25 -0.39
CA ASP A 73 8.10 11.83 0.94
C ASP A 73 6.68 12.12 1.43
N ALA A 74 5.81 12.65 0.56
CA ALA A 74 4.38 12.82 0.86
C ALA A 74 3.69 11.47 1.15
N SER A 75 3.95 10.44 0.34
CA SER A 75 3.39 9.10 0.56
C SER A 75 3.86 8.49 1.89
N ARG A 76 5.14 8.67 2.25
CA ARG A 76 5.68 8.22 3.53
C ARG A 76 5.04 8.94 4.71
N ALA A 77 4.86 10.26 4.62
CA ALA A 77 4.19 11.05 5.67
C ALA A 77 2.75 10.57 5.91
N ILE A 78 1.99 10.31 4.84
CA ILE A 78 0.61 9.79 4.96
C ILE A 78 0.58 8.41 5.61
N LYS A 79 1.52 7.52 5.27
CA LYS A 79 1.60 6.19 5.88
C LYS A 79 1.97 6.27 7.35
N ALA A 80 2.97 7.08 7.70
CA ALA A 80 3.41 7.28 9.07
C ALA A 80 2.26 7.78 9.95
N ALA A 81 1.51 8.80 9.50
CA ALA A 81 0.34 9.31 10.23
C ALA A 81 -0.73 8.24 10.46
N LYS A 82 -1.03 7.40 9.46
CA LYS A 82 -1.99 6.30 9.60
C LYS A 82 -1.52 5.21 10.57
N ASP A 83 -0.23 4.93 10.59
CA ASP A 83 0.31 3.90 11.46
C ASP A 83 0.40 4.39 12.92
N GLU A 84 0.75 5.67 13.12
CA GLU A 84 0.69 6.32 14.42
C GLU A 84 -0.74 6.33 14.99
N GLU A 85 -1.76 6.68 14.19
CA GLU A 85 -3.17 6.64 14.61
C GLU A 85 -3.58 5.23 15.06
N LYS A 86 -3.20 4.19 14.30
CA LYS A 86 -3.48 2.79 14.67
C LYS A 86 -2.77 2.40 15.95
N GLU A 87 -1.53 2.84 16.14
CA GLU A 87 -0.73 2.50 17.31
C GLU A 87 -1.29 3.16 18.57
N GLN A 88 -1.68 4.43 18.48
CA GLN A 88 -2.41 5.12 19.54
C GLN A 88 -3.73 4.41 19.88
N LYS A 89 -4.51 3.99 18.88
CA LYS A 89 -5.76 3.22 19.11
C LYS A 89 -5.49 1.88 19.81
N LYS A 90 -4.41 1.18 19.44
CA LYS A 90 -3.98 -0.07 20.11
C LYS A 90 -3.57 0.19 21.55
N GLN A 91 -2.79 1.24 21.81
CA GLN A 91 -2.37 1.64 23.16
C GLN A 91 -3.58 1.95 24.05
N ARG A 92 -4.50 2.81 23.59
CA ARG A 92 -5.76 3.11 24.30
C ARG A 92 -6.57 1.85 24.60
N ARG A 93 -6.66 0.91 23.65
CA ARG A 93 -7.36 -0.36 23.86
C ARG A 93 -6.68 -1.21 24.93
N ARG A 94 -5.35 -1.32 24.91
CA ARG A 94 -4.56 -2.06 25.91
C ARG A 94 -4.74 -1.45 27.31
N GLU A 95 -4.69 -0.12 27.42
CA GLU A 95 -4.91 0.59 28.68
C GLU A 95 -6.34 0.39 29.20
N ASN A 96 -7.35 0.48 28.33
CA ASN A 96 -8.73 0.24 28.71
C ASN A 96 -8.96 -1.20 29.18
N LEU A 97 -8.35 -2.19 28.53
CA LEU A 97 -8.42 -3.59 28.96
C LEU A 97 -7.76 -3.78 30.32
N LYS A 98 -6.55 -3.23 30.54
CA LYS A 98 -5.88 -3.27 31.85
C LYS A 98 -6.74 -2.63 32.94
N ARG A 99 -7.31 -1.44 32.65
CA ARG A 99 -8.20 -0.75 33.59
C ARG A 99 -9.47 -1.55 33.88
N GLN A 100 -10.05 -2.21 32.87
CA GLN A 100 -11.20 -3.10 33.07
C GLN A 100 -10.84 -4.32 33.92
N GLU A 101 -9.68 -4.94 33.72
CA GLU A 101 -9.20 -6.05 34.54
C GLU A 101 -8.96 -5.63 35.99
N GLU A 102 -8.33 -4.47 36.21
CA GLU A 102 -8.15 -3.90 37.54
C GLU A 102 -9.49 -3.54 38.20
N ASN A 103 -10.40 -2.92 37.47
CA ASN A 103 -11.73 -2.59 37.98
C ASN A 103 -12.53 -3.85 38.30
N ARG A 104 -12.44 -4.89 37.46
CA ARG A 104 -13.07 -6.19 37.72
C ARG A 104 -12.54 -6.78 39.03
N LYS A 105 -11.22 -6.80 39.23
CA LYS A 105 -10.59 -7.24 40.49
C LYS A 105 -11.03 -6.40 41.68
N LYS A 106 -11.13 -5.08 41.54
CA LYS A 106 -11.57 -4.16 42.61
C LYS A 106 -13.06 -4.31 42.95
N SER A 107 -13.90 -4.52 41.94
CA SER A 107 -15.35 -4.70 42.09
C SER A 107 -15.74 -6.10 42.57
N GLU A 108 -14.80 -7.05 42.54
CA GLU A 108 -15.05 -8.42 42.96
C GLU A 108 -15.20 -8.46 44.49
N ILE A 109 -16.45 -8.39 44.94
CA ILE A 109 -16.82 -8.54 46.35
C ILE A 109 -16.79 -10.02 46.69
N VAL A 110 -15.81 -10.42 47.49
CA VAL A 110 -15.61 -11.82 47.92
C VAL A 110 -16.01 -11.99 49.38
N GLN A 111 -16.64 -13.12 49.69
CA GLN A 111 -16.87 -13.53 51.06
C GLN A 111 -15.72 -14.43 51.52
N VAL A 112 -14.97 -14.00 52.54
CA VAL A 112 -13.91 -14.83 53.13
C VAL A 112 -14.55 -15.96 53.93
N ILE A 113 -14.31 -17.21 53.53
CA ILE A 113 -14.83 -18.39 54.22
C ILE A 113 -13.80 -18.86 55.24
N THR A 114 -14.03 -18.59 56.52
CA THR A 114 -13.14 -19.00 57.61
C THR A 114 -13.30 -20.47 58.01
N ASN A 115 -14.51 -21.02 57.92
CA ASN A 115 -14.80 -22.41 58.31
C ASN A 115 -15.06 -23.31 57.10
N THR A 116 -14.10 -24.20 56.82
CA THR A 116 -14.12 -25.12 55.67
C THR A 116 -15.11 -26.28 55.81
N SER A 117 -15.55 -26.61 57.03
CA SER A 117 -16.51 -27.70 57.26
C SER A 117 -17.89 -27.40 56.63
N LYS A 118 -18.24 -26.11 56.48
CA LYS A 118 -19.50 -25.69 55.85
C LYS A 118 -19.54 -26.05 54.37
N ILE A 119 -18.47 -25.78 53.62
CA ILE A 119 -18.36 -26.15 52.19
C ILE A 119 -18.45 -27.66 52.01
N LYS A 120 -17.76 -28.42 52.88
CA LYS A 120 -17.75 -29.90 52.81
C LYS A 120 -19.14 -30.51 53.04
N LYS A 121 -20.02 -29.83 53.76
CA LYS A 121 -21.40 -30.25 54.04
C LYS A 121 -22.42 -29.82 52.96
N MET A 122 -22.04 -28.95 52.02
CA MET A 122 -22.96 -28.45 50.99
C MET A 122 -23.28 -29.50 49.92
N LYS A 123 -24.43 -29.35 49.26
CA LYS A 123 -24.85 -30.23 48.17
C LYS A 123 -23.98 -30.01 46.93
N LYS A 124 -23.63 -31.08 46.21
CA LYS A 124 -22.83 -31.02 44.97
C LYS A 124 -23.34 -30.02 43.92
N LYS A 125 -24.65 -29.75 43.87
CA LYS A 125 -25.22 -28.73 42.96
C LYS A 125 -24.86 -27.31 43.38
N GLN A 126 -24.81 -27.01 44.68
CA GLN A 126 -24.47 -25.68 45.20
C GLN A 126 -22.98 -25.38 45.02
N LEU A 127 -22.12 -26.39 45.18
CA LEU A 127 -20.68 -26.27 44.95
C LEU A 127 -20.32 -25.86 43.51
N ARG A 128 -21.20 -26.09 42.53
CA ARG A 128 -20.99 -25.68 41.13
C ARG A 128 -21.14 -24.17 40.91
N TYR A 129 -21.83 -23.47 41.80
CA TYR A 129 -22.01 -22.02 41.73
C TYR A 129 -20.92 -21.24 42.48
N ILE A 130 -20.08 -21.92 43.27
CA ILE A 130 -19.02 -21.27 44.04
C ILE A 130 -17.77 -21.17 43.15
N GLU A 131 -17.35 -19.95 42.87
CA GLU A 131 -16.05 -19.67 42.28
C GLU A 131 -15.03 -19.34 43.39
N LYS A 132 -13.85 -19.93 43.31
CA LYS A 132 -12.76 -19.61 44.24
C LYS A 132 -11.97 -18.42 43.71
N ARG A 133 -11.67 -17.47 44.60
CA ARG A 133 -10.84 -16.30 44.32
C ARG A 133 -9.78 -16.16 45.41
N ASP A 134 -8.59 -15.78 44.99
CA ASP A 134 -7.46 -15.59 45.90
C ASP A 134 -7.58 -14.22 46.57
N THR A 135 -7.55 -14.24 47.90
CA THR A 135 -7.58 -13.04 48.75
C THR A 135 -6.28 -12.86 49.53
N VAL A 136 -5.32 -13.78 49.34
CA VAL A 136 -3.98 -13.66 49.92
C VAL A 136 -3.30 -12.50 49.22
N LYS A 137 -3.19 -11.37 49.93
CA LYS A 137 -2.36 -10.24 49.50
C LYS A 137 -0.95 -10.79 49.25
N MET A 138 -0.43 -10.59 48.05
CA MET A 138 1.02 -10.65 47.81
C MET A 138 1.71 -9.53 48.56
#